data_AF-A0A2H1KH17-F1
#
_entry.id   AF-A0A2H1KH17-F1
#
_cell.length_a   1.000
_cell.length_b   1.000
_cell.length_c   1.000
_cell.angle_alpha   90.00
_cell.angle_beta   90.00
_cell.angle_gamma   90.00
#
_symmetry.space_group_name_H-M   'P 1'
#
loop_
_entity.id
_entity.type
_entity.pdbx_description
1 polymer ?
#
loop_
_entity_poly.entity_id
_entity_poly.type
_entity_poly.pdbx_seq_one_letter_code
_entity_poly.pdbx_strand_id
1 'polypeptide(L)'
;MNNAEMRSRLTLIGLSLKQLSTITGWDYRELRRTANGVRPVSPRTQEMIERLEAMADEDLATMQATTDEGNAVVIPHFSDEGQAPYVADGGVMPGSYWHALAGAILATNEAATIIYVADDADE
;
A
#
# COMPACT_ATOMS: atom_id res chain seq x y z
N MET A 1 16.86 1.90 -9.65
CA MET A 1 15.89 0.79 -9.58
C MET A 1 15.56 0.28 -10.99
N ASN A 2 15.51 -1.03 -11.19
CA ASN A 2 15.14 -1.66 -12.46
C ASN A 2 13.64 -2.03 -12.52
N ASN A 3 13.15 -2.47 -13.69
CA ASN A 3 11.72 -2.76 -13.92
C ASN A 3 11.20 -3.95 -13.09
N ALA A 4 12.06 -4.95 -12.83
CA ALA A 4 11.69 -6.09 -11.99
C ALA A 4 11.63 -5.71 -10.51
N GLU A 5 12.59 -4.91 -10.04
CA GLU A 5 12.59 -4.32 -8.69
C GLU A 5 11.34 -3.46 -8.47
N MET A 6 10.97 -2.61 -9.43
CA MET A 6 9.73 -1.81 -9.37
C MET A 6 8.50 -2.69 -9.12
N ARG A 7 8.35 -3.79 -9.86
CA ARG A 7 7.21 -4.71 -9.67
C ARG A 7 7.27 -5.40 -8.31
N SER A 8 8.45 -5.89 -7.93
CA SER A 8 8.63 -6.59 -6.65
C SER A 8 8.30 -5.69 -5.47
N ARG A 9 8.79 -4.44 -5.48
CA ARG A 9 8.56 -3.45 -4.42
C ARG A 9 7.08 -3.10 -4.27
N LEU A 10 6.37 -2.85 -5.38
CA LEU A 10 4.92 -2.62 -5.36
C LEU A 10 4.16 -3.82 -4.81
N THR A 11 4.52 -5.04 -5.20
CA THR A 11 3.90 -6.27 -4.67
C THR A 11 4.11 -6.41 -3.16
N LEU A 12 5.30 -6.08 -2.65
CA LEU A 12 5.61 -6.18 -1.21
C LEU A 12 4.70 -5.29 -0.36
N ILE A 13 4.38 -4.09 -0.85
CA ILE A 13 3.45 -3.18 -0.17
C ILE A 13 1.98 -3.40 -0.58
N GLY A 14 1.66 -4.52 -1.22
CA GLY A 14 0.28 -4.87 -1.57
C GLY A 14 -0.35 -4.00 -2.66
N LEU A 15 0.45 -3.35 -3.52
CA LEU A 15 -0.03 -2.47 -4.58
C LEU A 15 0.15 -3.08 -5.97
N SER A 16 -0.92 -2.99 -6.77
CA SER A 16 -0.89 -3.26 -8.20
C SER A 16 -0.52 -2.01 -9.00
N LEU A 17 -0.11 -2.21 -10.26
CA LEU A 17 0.14 -1.09 -11.18
C LEU A 17 -1.11 -0.23 -11.43
N LYS A 18 -2.30 -0.83 -11.39
CA LYS A 18 -3.58 -0.11 -11.54
C LYS A 18 -3.81 0.80 -10.33
N GLN A 19 -3.61 0.28 -9.12
CA GLN A 19 -3.72 1.09 -7.91
C GLN A 19 -2.66 2.18 -7.84
N LEU A 20 -1.41 1.89 -8.25
CA LEU A 20 -0.38 2.94 -8.37
C LEU A 20 -0.83 4.04 -9.34
N SER A 21 -1.39 3.67 -10.49
CA SER A 21 -1.97 4.62 -11.45
C SER A 21 -3.08 5.45 -10.81
N THR A 22 -3.99 4.80 -10.07
CA THR A 22 -5.06 5.48 -9.33
C THR A 22 -4.47 6.46 -8.33
N ILE A 23 -3.68 6.00 -7.35
CA ILE A 23 -3.10 6.78 -6.24
C ILE A 23 -2.31 8.01 -6.71
N THR A 24 -1.60 7.87 -7.84
CA THR A 24 -0.73 8.92 -8.38
C THR A 24 -1.40 9.79 -9.46
N GLY A 25 -2.54 9.36 -9.99
CA GLY A 25 -3.17 9.95 -11.17
C GLY A 25 -2.36 9.76 -12.48
N TRP A 26 -1.38 8.85 -12.51
CA TRP A 26 -0.54 8.62 -13.68
C TRP A 26 -1.21 7.68 -14.69
N ASP A 27 -0.83 7.76 -15.97
CA ASP A 27 -1.34 6.88 -17.01
C ASP A 27 -0.90 5.41 -16.77
N TYR A 28 -1.89 4.54 -16.53
CA TYR A 28 -1.69 3.10 -16.36
C TYR A 28 -0.94 2.45 -17.54
N ARG A 29 -1.18 2.89 -18.77
CA ARG A 29 -0.53 2.31 -19.96
C ARG A 29 0.97 2.57 -19.95
N GLU A 30 1.37 3.77 -19.55
CA GLU A 30 2.78 4.14 -19.39
C GLU A 30 3.43 3.37 -18.24
N LEU A 31 2.75 3.25 -17.09
CA LEU A 31 3.24 2.44 -15.98
C LEU A 31 3.40 0.97 -16.36
N ARG A 32 2.49 0.40 -17.14
CA ARG A 32 2.58 -0.97 -17.65
C ARG A 32 3.75 -1.16 -18.62
N ARG A 33 4.00 -0.20 -19.52
CA ARG A 33 5.17 -0.23 -20.43
C ARG A 33 6.47 -0.20 -19.63
N THR A 34 6.56 0.66 -18.63
CA THR A 34 7.68 0.70 -17.70
C THR A 34 7.80 -0.64 -16.97
N ALA A 35 6.75 -1.12 -16.31
CA ALA A 35 6.82 -2.38 -15.57
C ALA A 35 7.24 -3.58 -16.45
N ASN A 36 6.88 -3.61 -17.74
CA ASN A 36 7.26 -4.67 -18.66
C ASN A 36 8.67 -4.53 -19.27
N GLY A 37 9.44 -3.51 -18.88
CA GLY A 37 10.79 -3.27 -19.42
C GLY A 37 10.82 -2.63 -20.79
N VAL A 38 9.67 -2.17 -21.32
CA VAL A 38 9.59 -1.41 -22.58
C VAL A 38 10.18 -0.01 -22.41
N ARG A 39 10.08 0.55 -21.19
CA ARG A 39 10.68 1.83 -20.79
C ARG A 39 11.46 1.65 -19.49
N PRO A 40 12.57 2.37 -19.28
CA PRO A 40 13.26 2.36 -17.99
C PRO A 40 12.38 3.01 -16.92
N VAL A 41 12.60 2.64 -15.66
CA VAL A 41 11.93 3.30 -14.54
C VAL A 41 12.49 4.71 -14.39
N SER A 42 11.61 5.71 -14.38
CA SER A 42 12.03 7.11 -14.26
C SER A 42 12.41 7.43 -12.80
N PRO A 43 13.28 8.44 -12.57
CA PRO A 43 13.58 8.92 -11.21
C PRO A 43 12.31 9.30 -10.43
N ARG A 44 11.35 9.96 -11.08
CA ARG A 44 10.05 10.30 -10.48
C ARG A 44 9.27 9.07 -10.02
N THR A 45 9.28 8.00 -10.80
CA THR A 45 8.64 6.73 -10.42
C THR A 45 9.38 6.08 -9.25
N GLN A 46 10.70 6.15 -9.25
CA GLN A 46 11.51 5.64 -8.15
C GLN A 46 11.23 6.37 -6.84
N GLU A 47 11.27 7.70 -6.84
CA GLU A 47 10.97 8.54 -5.68
C GLU A 47 9.56 8.29 -5.14
N MET A 48 8.57 8.08 -6.02
CA MET A 48 7.21 7.75 -5.60
C MET A 48 7.11 6.40 -4.90
N ILE A 49 7.79 5.37 -5.42
CA ILE A 49 7.81 4.04 -4.79
C ILE A 49 8.53 4.10 -3.44
N GLU A 50 9.66 4.79 -3.36
CA GLU A 50 10.38 5.01 -2.10
C GLU A 50 9.53 5.75 -1.08
N ARG A 51 8.73 6.73 -1.52
CA ARG A 51 7.78 7.42 -0.64
C ARG A 51 6.68 6.49 -0.15
N LEU A 52 6.10 5.67 -1.01
CA LEU A 52 5.06 4.70 -0.62
C LEU A 52 5.59 3.65 0.36
N GLU A 53 6.84 3.23 0.20
CA GLU A 53 7.48 2.32 1.16
C GLU A 53 7.76 2.99 2.50
N ALA A 54 8.25 4.23 2.51
CA ALA A 54 8.41 4.96 3.76
C ALA A 54 7.07 5.11 4.52
N MET A 55 5.98 5.32 3.80
CA MET A 55 4.64 5.33 4.40
C MET A 55 4.22 3.96 4.93
N ALA A 56 4.52 2.89 4.18
CA ALA A 56 4.29 1.52 4.63
C ALA A 56 5.06 1.20 5.92
N ASP A 57 6.31 1.64 6.01
CA ASP A 57 7.15 1.45 7.21
C ASP A 57 6.60 2.22 8.41
N GLU A 58 6.14 3.47 8.22
CA GLU A 58 5.50 4.28 9.26
C GLU A 58 4.17 3.66 9.77
N ASP A 59 3.32 3.22 8.84
CA ASP A 59 2.06 2.55 9.16
C ASP A 59 2.32 1.22 9.90
N LEU A 60 3.29 0.44 9.43
CA LEU A 60 3.68 -0.83 10.05
C LEU A 60 4.21 -0.61 11.47
N ALA A 61 5.06 0.41 11.68
CA ALA A 61 5.55 0.76 13.01
C ALA A 61 4.40 1.15 13.96
N THR A 62 3.39 1.84 13.45
CA THR A 62 2.19 2.20 14.22
C THR A 62 1.37 0.96 14.60
N MET A 63 1.20 0.02 13.67
CA MET A 63 0.53 -1.26 13.94
C MET A 63 1.30 -2.11 14.97
N GLN A 64 2.63 -2.13 14.87
CA GLN A 64 3.48 -2.83 15.82
C GLN A 64 3.36 -2.24 17.22
N ALA A 65 3.41 -0.92 17.36
CA ALA A 65 3.23 -0.24 18.65
C ALA A 65 1.85 -0.55 19.27
N THR A 66 0.79 -0.52 18.46
CA THR A 66 -0.56 -0.89 18.89
C THR A 66 -0.59 -2.34 19.42
N THR A 67 0.07 -3.24 18.72
CA THR A 67 0.15 -4.66 19.10
C THR A 67 0.98 -4.85 20.38
N ASP A 68 2.10 -4.15 20.53
CA ASP A 68 2.97 -4.23 21.70
C ASP A 68 2.29 -3.72 22.98
N GLU A 69 1.32 -2.80 22.83
CA GLU A 69 0.44 -2.34 23.90
C GLU A 69 -0.66 -3.36 24.27
N GLY A 70 -0.75 -4.49 23.54
CA GLY A 70 -1.78 -5.51 23.71
C GLY A 70 -3.12 -5.13 23.09
N ASN A 71 -3.16 -4.07 22.29
CA ASN A 71 -4.36 -3.63 21.58
C ASN A 71 -4.46 -4.34 20.22
N ALA A 72 -5.70 -4.51 19.75
CA ALA A 72 -5.93 -5.01 18.40
C ALA A 72 -5.64 -3.91 17.37
N VAL A 73 -4.98 -4.28 16.28
CA VAL A 73 -4.77 -3.39 15.13
C VAL A 73 -6.08 -3.34 14.34
N VAL A 74 -6.67 -2.15 14.28
CA VAL A 74 -7.88 -1.90 13.51
C VAL A 74 -7.46 -1.39 12.14
N ILE A 75 -7.69 -2.20 11.10
CA ILE A 75 -7.46 -1.80 9.72
C ILE A 75 -8.77 -1.42 9.05
N PRO A 76 -8.78 -0.32 8.29
CA PRO A 76 -10.00 0.13 7.66
C PRO A 76 -10.38 -0.79 6.49
N HIS A 77 -11.68 -1.06 6.35
CA HIS A 77 -12.20 -1.68 5.14
C HIS A 77 -12.37 -0.61 4.07
N PHE A 78 -11.43 -0.55 3.13
CA PHE A 78 -11.53 0.37 2.00
C PHE A 78 -11.39 -0.37 0.67
N SER A 79 -12.02 0.23 -0.35
CA SER A 79 -12.21 -0.32 -1.70
C SER A 79 -10.96 -0.95 -2.33
N ASP A 80 -11.21 -1.87 -3.26
CA ASP A 80 -10.17 -2.55 -4.05
C ASP A 80 -9.29 -1.60 -4.88
N GLU A 81 -9.71 -0.35 -5.12
CA GLU A 81 -9.08 0.52 -6.12
C GLU A 81 -8.25 1.67 -5.55
N GLY A 82 -8.42 2.03 -4.27
CA GLY A 82 -7.81 3.22 -3.66
C GLY A 82 -8.32 4.53 -4.30
N GLN A 83 -7.93 5.70 -3.75
CA GLN A 83 -8.36 6.99 -4.27
C GLN A 83 -7.22 8.00 -4.34
N ALA A 84 -7.11 8.70 -5.48
CA ALA A 84 -6.20 9.83 -5.67
C ALA A 84 -6.81 11.20 -5.33
N PRO A 85 -5.96 12.20 -5.03
CA PRO A 85 -4.53 12.07 -4.72
C PRO A 85 -4.33 11.68 -3.25
N TYR A 86 -3.70 10.53 -3.01
CA TYR A 86 -3.44 10.04 -1.65
C TYR A 86 -2.54 10.98 -0.84
N VAL A 87 -1.46 11.46 -1.46
CA VAL A 87 -0.39 12.22 -0.80
C VAL A 87 -0.60 13.73 -0.75
N ALA A 88 -1.72 14.24 -1.27
CA ALA A 88 -1.99 15.67 -1.34
C ALA A 88 -3.24 16.10 -0.55
N ASP A 89 -4.36 15.36 -0.61
CA ASP A 89 -5.65 15.91 -0.16
C ASP A 89 -6.61 14.86 0.45
N GLY A 90 -6.10 13.91 1.24
CA GLY A 90 -6.95 12.95 1.96
C GLY A 90 -7.50 11.82 1.09
N GLY A 91 -6.76 11.43 0.04
CA GLY A 91 -7.04 10.17 -0.66
C GLY A 91 -6.84 8.96 0.27
N VAL A 92 -7.30 7.80 -0.16
CA VAL A 92 -7.35 6.58 0.66
C VAL A 92 -6.54 5.46 -0.01
N MET A 93 -5.72 4.75 0.78
CA MET A 93 -5.02 3.55 0.29
C MET A 93 -6.00 2.42 -0.04
N PRO A 94 -5.73 1.61 -1.06
CA PRO A 94 -6.55 0.44 -1.38
C PRO A 94 -6.50 -0.60 -0.25
N GLY A 95 -7.56 -1.39 -0.10
CA GLY A 95 -7.60 -2.45 0.93
C GLY A 95 -6.43 -3.45 0.85
N SER A 96 -5.95 -3.75 -0.36
CA SER A 96 -4.81 -4.67 -0.56
C SER A 96 -3.50 -4.20 0.08
N TYR A 97 -3.31 -2.88 0.23
CA TYR A 97 -2.19 -2.30 0.96
C TYR A 97 -2.29 -2.64 2.46
N TRP A 98 -3.44 -2.36 3.07
CA TRP A 98 -3.68 -2.65 4.49
C TRP A 98 -3.60 -4.14 4.81
N HIS A 99 -4.10 -4.99 3.91
CA HIS A 99 -3.95 -6.43 4.02
C HIS A 99 -2.49 -6.89 3.97
N ALA A 100 -1.65 -6.27 3.13
CA ALA A 100 -0.23 -6.60 3.07
C ALA A 100 0.48 -6.23 4.38
N LEU A 101 0.19 -5.06 4.96
CA LEU A 101 0.73 -4.65 6.25
C LEU A 101 0.27 -5.56 7.40
N ALA A 102 -1.02 -5.89 7.45
CA ALA A 102 -1.56 -6.82 8.43
C ALA A 102 -0.90 -8.21 8.32
N GLY A 103 -0.68 -8.69 7.10
CA GLY A 103 0.06 -9.93 6.85
C GLY A 103 1.50 -9.85 7.34
N ALA A 104 2.18 -8.71 7.16
CA ALA A 104 3.53 -8.48 7.64
C ALA A 104 3.59 -8.50 9.19
N ILE A 105 2.64 -7.85 9.88
CA ILE A 105 2.52 -7.90 11.34
C ILE A 105 2.28 -9.33 11.83
N LEU A 106 1.34 -10.06 11.22
CA LEU A 106 1.04 -11.43 11.62
C LEU A 106 2.23 -12.38 11.39
N ALA A 107 3.09 -12.08 10.41
CA ALA A 107 4.30 -12.85 10.16
C ALA A 107 5.41 -12.59 11.21
N THR A 108 5.43 -11.42 11.85
CA THR A 108 6.40 -11.06 12.88
C THR A 108 5.88 -11.29 14.31
N ASN A 109 4.57 -11.25 14.50
CA ASN A 109 3.92 -11.41 15.79
C ASN A 109 2.63 -12.25 15.66
N GLU A 110 2.73 -13.55 15.95
CA GLU A 110 1.60 -14.48 15.88
C GLU A 110 0.47 -14.16 16.89
N ALA A 111 0.76 -13.37 17.93
CA ALA A 111 -0.24 -12.93 18.91
C ALA A 111 -0.99 -11.67 18.49
N ALA A 112 -0.60 -11.04 17.37
CA ALA A 112 -1.26 -9.84 16.87
C ALA A 112 -2.72 -10.14 16.52
N THR A 113 -3.63 -9.29 17.00
CA THR A 113 -5.05 -9.36 16.64
C THR A 113 -5.35 -8.27 15.62
N ILE A 114 -5.79 -8.67 14.44
CA ILE A 114 -6.19 -7.76 13.36
C ILE A 114 -7.72 -7.72 13.29
N ILE A 115 -8.29 -6.52 13.39
CA ILE A 115 -9.73 -6.29 13.22
C ILE A 115 -9.93 -5.50 11.94
N TYR A 116 -10.77 -6.02 11.06
CA TYR A 116 -11.28 -5.27 9.92
C TYR A 116 -12.47 -4.46 10.38
N VAL A 117 -12.41 -3.13 10.22
CA VAL A 117 -13.61 -2.30 10.40
C VAL A 117 -14.60 -2.80 9.37
N ALA A 118 -15.71 -3.43 9.77
CA ALA A 118 -16.77 -3.71 8.81
C ALA A 118 -17.20 -2.38 8.19
N ASP A 119 -17.59 -2.37 6.91
CA ASP A 119 -18.50 -1.32 6.48
C ASP A 119 -19.67 -1.46 7.46
N ASP A 120 -19.86 -0.49 8.35
CA ASP A 120 -21.13 -0.35 9.05
C ASP A 120 -22.13 -0.07 7.93
N ALA A 121 -22.62 -1.14 7.32
CA ALA A 121 -23.78 -1.16 6.47
C ALA A 121 -25.00 -1.08 7.39
N ASP A 122 -25.10 0.01 8.15
CA ASP A 122 -26.22 0.45 9.00
C ASP A 122 -26.04 1.99 9.08
N GLU A 123 -26.91 2.89 8.59
CA GLU A 123 -28.37 2.94 8.41
C GLU A 123 -28.76 3.83 7.21
#